data_AF-A0A0F9NUC1-F1
#
_entry.id   AF-A0A0F9NUC1-F1
#
_cell.length_a   1.000
_cell.length_b   1.000
_cell.length_c   1.000
_cell.angle_alpha   90.00
_cell.angle_beta   90.00
_cell.angle_gamma   90.00
#
_symmetry.space_group_name_H-M   'P 1'
#
loop_
_entity.id
_entity.type
_entity.pdbx_description
1 polymer ?
#
loop_
_entity_poly.entity_id
_entity_poly.type
_entity_poly.pdbx_seq_one_letter_code
_entity_poly.pdbx_strand_id
1 'polypeptide(L)'
;MTTLPAFDASQGRRNSWQVDLRHCNASGLILRHRLDDLLQASFDEATKWPLPTALPEGFDAAQIMELAKNPGLGVRKLHQAGITGRGVGVAIIDQTLLVEHQEYTDRLRLYEETDDIKGGWRTTQMHGPAVASFAVGKTVGVAPEADLYYIATARGGDGKDFTYLARCIRRLLVVNRQLPAERKIRVIAMAIGWEPRSQGYREVTAAAQEAKEAGMLVVCSSFAQVHGFRFHGLGRSPLADPDVAASYEPGTWWAEQFKAGRQRPRNALLVPMDSRTAASPHSSSEYVFYRHGGWSWSIPYIAGLYALAAQTDPAITPKRFWKLALTTGDTIRVPGSEGNMALGPIVNPRALIEAVRSRAKRSP
;
A
#
# COMPACT_ATOMS: atom_id res chain seq x y z
N MET A 1 5.04 -29.49 4.68
CA MET A 1 5.93 -28.94 5.72
C MET A 1 5.94 -29.89 6.91
N THR A 2 7.06 -30.03 7.63
CA THR A 2 7.20 -30.95 8.78
C THR A 2 7.23 -30.24 10.14
N THR A 3 7.56 -28.95 10.18
CA THR A 3 7.53 -28.11 11.39
C THR A 3 7.16 -26.67 11.05
N LEU A 4 6.49 -25.97 11.98
CA LEU A 4 6.19 -24.55 11.85
C LEU A 4 7.40 -23.70 12.30
N PRO A 5 7.90 -22.76 11.48
CA PRO A 5 8.94 -21.81 11.88
C PRO A 5 8.54 -21.03 13.14
N ALA A 6 9.49 -20.71 13.98
CA ALA A 6 9.28 -19.84 15.13
C ALA A 6 9.57 -18.39 14.75
N PHE A 7 8.74 -17.47 15.23
CA PHE A 7 8.97 -16.04 15.06
C PHE A 7 9.93 -15.53 16.13
N ASP A 8 10.98 -14.83 15.70
CA ASP A 8 11.92 -14.14 16.57
C ASP A 8 11.77 -12.62 16.42
N ALA A 9 11.20 -11.99 17.45
CA ALA A 9 11.01 -10.55 17.51
C ALA A 9 12.34 -9.77 17.47
N SER A 10 13.46 -10.37 17.92
CA SER A 10 14.78 -9.73 17.89
C SER A 10 15.34 -9.57 16.47
N GLN A 11 14.83 -10.36 15.52
CA GLN A 11 15.24 -10.33 14.11
C GLN A 11 14.30 -9.51 13.22
N GLY A 12 13.26 -8.87 13.79
CA GLY A 12 12.13 -8.30 13.04
C GLY A 12 12.48 -7.27 11.96
N ARG A 13 13.63 -6.59 12.05
CA ARG A 13 14.12 -5.68 10.98
C ARG A 13 14.80 -6.37 9.81
N ARG A 14 15.29 -7.60 9.99
CA ARG A 14 16.16 -8.31 9.04
C ARG A 14 15.41 -9.36 8.22
N ASN A 15 14.30 -9.88 8.72
CA ASN A 15 13.49 -10.87 8.01
C ASN A 15 11.99 -10.68 8.30
N SER A 16 11.22 -10.20 7.31
CA SER A 16 9.76 -10.08 7.37
C SER A 16 9.02 -11.38 7.02
N TRP A 17 9.74 -12.42 6.62
CA TRP A 17 9.20 -13.70 6.11
C TRP A 17 9.58 -14.88 7.02
N GLN A 18 9.72 -14.63 8.32
CA GLN A 18 10.14 -15.68 9.27
C GLN A 18 9.14 -16.84 9.33
N VAL A 19 7.84 -16.53 9.27
CA VAL A 19 6.76 -17.52 9.26
C VAL A 19 5.99 -17.40 7.94
N ASP A 20 6.64 -17.77 6.84
CA ASP A 20 6.02 -17.80 5.52
C ASP A 20 5.40 -19.17 5.23
N LEU A 21 4.06 -19.19 5.15
CA LEU A 21 3.25 -20.40 4.94
C LEU A 21 2.53 -20.38 3.59
N ARG A 22 2.86 -19.42 2.71
CA ARG A 22 2.33 -19.37 1.35
C ARG A 22 2.61 -20.68 0.62
N HIS A 23 1.61 -21.21 -0.07
CA HIS A 23 1.62 -22.50 -0.76
C HIS A 23 2.04 -23.72 0.10
N CYS A 24 2.11 -23.58 1.43
CA CYS A 24 2.56 -24.67 2.30
C CYS A 24 1.42 -25.61 2.65
N ASN A 25 1.74 -26.91 2.72
CA ASN A 25 0.86 -27.89 3.34
C ASN A 25 1.26 -28.10 4.82
N ALA A 26 0.45 -27.56 5.73
CA ALA A 26 0.58 -27.71 7.17
C ALA A 26 -0.48 -28.66 7.77
N SER A 27 -1.29 -29.35 6.95
CA SER A 27 -2.46 -30.11 7.42
C SER A 27 -2.14 -31.27 8.37
N GLY A 28 -0.90 -31.76 8.35
CA GLY A 28 -0.42 -32.83 9.24
C GLY A 28 0.21 -32.35 10.55
N LEU A 29 0.27 -31.04 10.81
CA LEU A 29 0.92 -30.48 12.00
C LEU A 29 -0.06 -30.35 13.19
N ILE A 30 0.47 -30.41 14.41
CA ILE A 30 -0.26 -30.08 15.64
C ILE A 30 0.28 -28.74 16.16
N LEU A 31 -0.55 -27.69 16.10
CA LEU A 31 -0.15 -26.30 16.32
C LEU A 31 -0.84 -25.63 17.52
N ARG A 32 -1.49 -26.42 18.41
CA ARG A 32 -2.29 -25.95 19.56
C ARG A 32 -1.58 -24.95 20.50
N HIS A 33 -0.25 -24.89 20.49
CA HIS A 33 0.55 -24.01 21.34
C HIS A 33 1.39 -23.00 20.54
N ARG A 34 1.02 -22.74 19.28
CA ARG A 34 1.79 -21.90 18.34
C ARG A 34 1.04 -20.64 17.92
N LEU A 35 0.14 -20.13 18.77
CA LEU A 35 -0.69 -18.95 18.45
C LEU A 35 0.16 -17.74 18.08
N ASP A 36 1.16 -17.41 18.89
CA ASP A 36 2.01 -16.23 18.66
C ASP A 36 2.71 -16.30 17.30
N ASP A 37 3.26 -17.46 16.93
CA ASP A 37 3.92 -17.66 15.63
C ASP A 37 2.93 -17.58 14.48
N LEU A 38 1.76 -18.21 14.63
CA LEU A 38 0.71 -18.21 13.60
C LEU A 38 0.14 -16.83 13.34
N LEU A 39 0.02 -15.99 14.38
CA LEU A 39 -0.36 -14.60 14.19
C LEU A 39 0.71 -13.83 13.41
N GLN A 40 1.98 -14.25 13.42
CA GLN A 40 3.02 -13.62 12.61
C GLN A 40 3.11 -14.17 11.18
N ALA A 41 2.28 -15.16 10.82
CA ALA A 41 2.38 -15.84 9.55
C ALA A 41 1.88 -15.00 8.37
N SER A 42 2.57 -15.12 7.23
CA SER A 42 1.99 -14.79 5.92
C SER A 42 1.56 -16.08 5.23
N PHE A 43 0.40 -16.06 4.57
CA PHE A 43 -0.21 -17.26 4.00
C PHE A 43 -1.13 -16.88 2.83
N ASP A 44 -1.53 -17.86 2.03
CA ASP A 44 -2.41 -17.67 0.89
C ASP A 44 -3.54 -18.70 0.89
N GLU A 45 -4.45 -18.60 -0.08
CA GLU A 45 -5.57 -19.54 -0.20
C GLU A 45 -5.13 -20.95 -0.61
N ALA A 46 -3.88 -21.12 -1.06
CA ALA A 46 -3.28 -22.43 -1.31
C ALA A 46 -2.69 -23.06 -0.03
N THR A 47 -2.52 -22.31 1.06
CA THR A 47 -2.07 -22.83 2.35
C THR A 47 -3.08 -23.83 2.91
N LYS A 48 -2.63 -25.08 3.13
CA LYS A 48 -3.47 -26.12 3.73
C LYS A 48 -3.28 -26.18 5.24
N TRP A 49 -4.33 -25.89 5.98
CA TRP A 49 -4.32 -25.84 7.43
C TRP A 49 -4.59 -27.19 8.10
N PRO A 50 -4.10 -27.43 9.33
CA PRO A 50 -4.54 -28.53 10.18
C PRO A 50 -6.05 -28.53 10.40
N LEU A 51 -6.58 -29.66 10.88
CA LEU A 51 -7.94 -29.72 11.41
C LEU A 51 -8.12 -28.69 12.54
N PRO A 52 -9.33 -28.13 12.76
CA PRO A 52 -9.57 -27.14 13.80
C PRO A 52 -9.11 -27.57 15.19
N THR A 53 -9.24 -28.87 15.51
CA THR A 53 -8.75 -29.42 16.77
C THR A 53 -7.24 -29.31 16.91
N ALA A 54 -6.46 -29.31 15.84
CA ALA A 54 -5.01 -29.16 15.86
C ALA A 54 -4.52 -27.70 15.79
N LEU A 55 -5.42 -26.73 15.65
CA LEU A 55 -5.11 -25.29 15.70
C LEU A 55 -5.29 -24.72 17.11
N PRO A 56 -4.58 -23.64 17.47
CA PRO A 56 -4.80 -22.96 18.75
C PRO A 56 -6.12 -22.17 18.73
N GLU A 57 -6.73 -22.03 19.91
CA GLU A 57 -7.83 -21.10 20.11
C GLU A 57 -7.38 -19.66 19.78
N GLY A 58 -8.27 -18.87 19.17
CA GLY A 58 -7.97 -17.49 18.78
C GLY A 58 -7.23 -17.33 17.45
N PHE A 59 -6.97 -18.41 16.70
CA PHE A 59 -6.46 -18.34 15.33
C PHE A 59 -7.54 -18.73 14.31
N ASP A 60 -7.80 -17.83 13.36
CA ASP A 60 -8.69 -18.08 12.22
C ASP A 60 -8.09 -17.44 10.96
N ALA A 61 -7.53 -18.26 10.09
CA ALA A 61 -6.89 -17.81 8.85
C ALA A 61 -7.88 -17.15 7.88
N ALA A 62 -9.12 -17.66 7.79
CA ALA A 62 -10.13 -17.12 6.89
C ALA A 62 -10.61 -15.75 7.38
N GLN A 63 -10.86 -15.62 8.68
CA GLN A 63 -11.23 -14.34 9.29
C GLN A 63 -10.10 -13.30 9.15
N ILE A 64 -8.85 -13.68 9.40
CA ILE A 64 -7.69 -12.79 9.21
C ILE A 64 -7.63 -12.29 7.77
N MET A 65 -7.74 -13.20 6.79
CA MET A 65 -7.66 -12.83 5.38
C MET A 65 -8.80 -11.89 4.98
N GLU A 66 -10.03 -12.15 5.42
CA GLU A 66 -11.18 -11.30 5.08
C GLU A 66 -11.11 -9.92 5.76
N LEU A 67 -10.76 -9.85 7.05
CA LEU A 67 -10.55 -8.58 7.73
C LEU A 67 -9.47 -7.74 7.04
N ALA A 68 -8.38 -8.38 6.62
CA ALA A 68 -7.25 -7.71 6.00
C ALA A 68 -7.47 -7.28 4.54
N LYS A 69 -8.60 -7.66 3.91
CA LYS A 69 -9.06 -7.03 2.65
C LYS A 69 -9.61 -5.63 2.88
N ASN A 70 -10.08 -5.28 4.09
CA ASN A 70 -10.55 -3.93 4.34
C ASN A 70 -9.35 -2.95 4.29
N PRO A 71 -9.39 -1.88 3.46
CA PRO A 71 -8.32 -0.89 3.44
C PRO A 71 -8.09 -0.23 4.81
N GLY A 72 -9.14 -0.19 5.63
CA GLY A 72 -9.14 0.33 6.99
C GLY A 72 -9.43 1.82 7.10
N LEU A 73 -9.56 2.27 8.35
CA LEU A 73 -9.86 3.66 8.74
C LEU A 73 -11.16 4.20 8.14
N GLY A 74 -12.14 3.34 7.89
CA GLY A 74 -13.47 3.71 7.43
C GLY A 74 -13.57 4.02 5.93
N VAL A 75 -12.56 3.67 5.12
CA VAL A 75 -12.57 3.90 3.67
C VAL A 75 -13.81 3.29 2.99
N ARG A 76 -14.27 2.11 3.40
CA ARG A 76 -15.47 1.47 2.85
C ARG A 76 -16.75 2.30 3.04
N LYS A 77 -16.81 3.13 4.09
CA LYS A 77 -17.94 4.08 4.29
C LYS A 77 -17.94 5.19 3.23
N LEU A 78 -16.77 5.58 2.72
CA LEU A 78 -16.66 6.51 1.59
C LEU A 78 -17.16 5.86 0.30
N HIS A 79 -16.83 4.59 0.07
CA HIS A 79 -17.30 3.83 -1.09
C HIS A 79 -18.83 3.73 -1.10
N GLN A 80 -19.43 3.41 0.05
CA GLN A 80 -20.90 3.39 0.23
C GLN A 80 -21.54 4.76 -0.06
N ALA A 81 -20.81 5.86 0.18
CA ALA A 81 -21.24 7.22 -0.14
C ALA A 81 -20.91 7.66 -1.58
N GLY A 82 -20.53 6.72 -2.46
CA GLY A 82 -20.22 6.96 -3.88
C GLY A 82 -18.84 7.56 -4.14
N ILE A 83 -17.97 7.65 -3.14
CA ILE A 83 -16.60 8.16 -3.28
C ILE A 83 -15.66 6.96 -3.39
N THR A 84 -15.38 6.57 -4.63
CA THR A 84 -14.74 5.31 -5.03
C THR A 84 -13.48 5.53 -5.88
N GLY A 85 -13.16 6.77 -6.22
CA GLY A 85 -12.09 7.13 -7.16
C GLY A 85 -12.53 7.12 -8.62
N ARG A 86 -13.82 6.91 -8.90
CA ARG A 86 -14.39 6.93 -10.25
C ARG A 86 -14.04 8.23 -10.99
N GLY A 87 -13.63 8.12 -12.26
CA GLY A 87 -13.24 9.27 -13.08
C GLY A 87 -11.85 9.82 -12.77
N VAL A 88 -11.04 9.10 -11.99
CA VAL A 88 -9.66 9.48 -11.70
C VAL A 88 -8.71 8.37 -12.17
N GLY A 89 -7.68 8.75 -12.93
CA GLY A 89 -6.60 7.83 -13.28
C GLY A 89 -5.56 7.73 -12.17
N VAL A 90 -5.22 6.50 -11.80
CA VAL A 90 -4.10 6.14 -10.94
C VAL A 90 -3.08 5.39 -11.78
N ALA A 91 -1.88 5.94 -11.88
CA ALA A 91 -0.78 5.27 -12.54
C ALA A 91 0.15 4.57 -11.55
N ILE A 92 0.62 3.38 -11.91
CA ILE A 92 1.55 2.58 -11.11
C ILE A 92 2.74 2.21 -12.01
N ILE A 93 3.96 2.44 -11.49
CA ILE A 93 5.18 1.94 -12.11
C ILE A 93 5.81 0.98 -11.11
N ASP A 94 5.80 -0.32 -11.45
CA ASP A 94 6.26 -1.37 -10.54
C ASP A 94 6.69 -2.61 -11.34
N GLN A 95 6.80 -3.76 -10.67
CA GLN A 95 7.20 -5.04 -11.27
C GLN A 95 6.08 -5.65 -12.11
N THR A 96 6.38 -6.62 -12.97
CA THR A 96 5.41 -7.28 -13.87
C THR A 96 4.12 -7.72 -13.16
N LEU A 97 2.98 -7.37 -13.77
CA LEU A 97 1.64 -7.52 -13.20
C LEU A 97 0.92 -8.75 -13.79
N LEU A 98 0.09 -9.43 -12.99
CA LEU A 98 -0.89 -10.41 -13.49
C LEU A 98 -2.16 -9.67 -13.92
N VAL A 99 -2.23 -9.24 -15.17
CA VAL A 99 -3.27 -8.31 -15.66
C VAL A 99 -4.70 -8.84 -15.56
N GLU A 100 -4.87 -10.16 -15.47
CA GLU A 100 -6.16 -10.87 -15.40
C GLU A 100 -6.76 -10.93 -14.00
N HIS A 101 -6.08 -10.45 -12.96
CA HIS A 101 -6.61 -10.57 -11.61
C HIS A 101 -7.90 -9.76 -11.42
N GLN A 102 -8.93 -10.40 -10.83
CA GLN A 102 -10.26 -9.83 -10.60
C GLN A 102 -10.28 -8.54 -9.77
N GLU A 103 -9.18 -8.23 -9.07
CA GLU A 103 -9.09 -7.02 -8.25
C GLU A 103 -8.88 -5.79 -9.12
N TYR A 104 -8.39 -5.89 -10.35
CA TYR A 104 -8.07 -4.70 -11.16
C TYR A 104 -8.23 -4.87 -12.67
N THR A 105 -8.55 -6.07 -13.17
CA THR A 105 -8.66 -6.32 -14.62
C THR A 105 -9.69 -5.38 -15.30
N ASP A 106 -10.89 -5.20 -14.73
CA ASP A 106 -11.96 -4.37 -15.31
C ASP A 106 -11.61 -2.86 -15.42
N ARG A 107 -10.63 -2.42 -14.63
CA ARG A 107 -10.19 -1.02 -14.53
C ARG A 107 -8.83 -0.77 -15.16
N LEU A 108 -8.14 -1.81 -15.63
CA LEU A 108 -6.87 -1.68 -16.34
C LEU A 108 -7.10 -1.02 -17.71
N ARG A 109 -6.57 0.19 -17.89
CA ARG A 109 -6.70 0.98 -19.12
C ARG A 109 -5.45 0.97 -19.96
N LEU A 110 -4.31 0.75 -19.33
CA LEU A 110 -3.03 0.63 -19.97
C LEU A 110 -2.17 -0.36 -19.19
N TYR A 111 -1.53 -1.28 -19.91
CA TYR A 111 -0.41 -2.05 -19.43
C TYR A 111 0.69 -1.98 -20.47
N GLU A 112 1.85 -1.47 -20.08
CA GLU A 112 3.06 -1.47 -20.89
C GLU A 112 4.21 -2.11 -20.10
N GLU A 113 5.15 -2.69 -20.82
CA GLU A 113 6.39 -3.23 -20.25
C GLU A 113 7.57 -2.47 -20.85
N THR A 114 8.53 -2.07 -20.02
CA THR A 114 9.79 -1.51 -20.52
C THR A 114 10.68 -2.59 -21.12
N ASP A 115 11.66 -2.15 -21.92
CA ASP A 115 12.56 -3.00 -22.69
C ASP A 115 13.54 -3.84 -21.84
N ASP A 116 13.60 -3.63 -20.52
CA ASP A 116 14.33 -4.44 -19.56
C ASP A 116 13.54 -5.61 -18.96
N ILE A 117 12.25 -5.76 -19.28
CA ILE A 117 11.48 -6.94 -18.91
C ILE A 117 11.96 -8.14 -19.72
N LYS A 118 12.88 -8.90 -19.13
CA LYS A 118 13.53 -10.08 -19.75
C LYS A 118 13.69 -11.20 -18.74
N GLY A 119 13.81 -12.44 -19.23
CA GLY A 119 14.02 -13.63 -18.40
C GLY A 119 12.92 -13.78 -17.35
N GLY A 120 13.30 -14.00 -16.08
CA GLY A 120 12.37 -14.18 -14.96
C GLY A 120 11.41 -13.00 -14.75
N TRP A 121 11.79 -11.79 -15.17
CA TRP A 121 10.92 -10.61 -15.10
C TRP A 121 9.73 -10.67 -16.05
N ARG A 122 9.71 -11.58 -17.04
CA ARG A 122 8.52 -11.79 -17.90
C ARG A 122 7.36 -12.45 -17.15
N THR A 123 7.64 -13.04 -16.00
CA THR A 123 6.61 -13.62 -15.13
C THR A 123 6.15 -12.58 -14.12
N THR A 124 4.88 -12.65 -13.71
CA THR A 124 4.33 -11.81 -12.65
C THR A 124 5.21 -11.89 -11.42
N GLN A 125 5.49 -10.72 -10.83
CA GLN A 125 6.22 -10.62 -9.58
C GLN A 125 5.27 -10.24 -8.45
N MET A 126 5.59 -10.62 -7.22
CA MET A 126 4.73 -10.40 -6.04
C MET A 126 4.31 -8.94 -5.84
N HIS A 127 5.23 -8.00 -6.05
CA HIS A 127 5.02 -6.61 -5.63
C HIS A 127 3.99 -5.88 -6.49
N GLY A 128 3.95 -6.14 -7.80
CA GLY A 128 3.05 -5.48 -8.74
C GLY A 128 1.56 -5.67 -8.40
N PRO A 129 1.05 -6.91 -8.30
CA PRO A 129 -0.31 -7.22 -7.88
C PRO A 129 -0.66 -6.66 -6.50
N ALA A 130 0.26 -6.69 -5.54
CA ALA A 130 0.03 -6.12 -4.21
C ALA A 130 -0.19 -4.60 -4.28
N VAL A 131 0.70 -3.87 -4.95
CA VAL A 131 0.60 -2.41 -5.10
C VAL A 131 -0.66 -2.02 -5.88
N ALA A 132 -0.97 -2.73 -6.97
CA ALA A 132 -2.19 -2.49 -7.76
C ALA A 132 -3.47 -2.74 -6.95
N SER A 133 -3.56 -3.89 -6.26
CA SER A 133 -4.74 -4.23 -5.46
C SER A 133 -4.94 -3.30 -4.25
N PHE A 134 -3.88 -2.84 -3.59
CA PHE A 134 -4.04 -1.86 -2.50
C PHE A 134 -4.52 -0.48 -2.97
N ALA A 135 -4.12 -0.06 -4.17
CA ALA A 135 -4.53 1.24 -4.70
C ALA A 135 -5.97 1.18 -5.24
N VAL A 136 -6.25 0.22 -6.13
CA VAL A 136 -7.47 0.21 -6.96
C VAL A 136 -8.21 -1.12 -6.93
N GLY A 137 -7.83 -2.05 -6.06
CA GLY A 137 -8.52 -3.33 -5.86
C GLY A 137 -10.03 -3.17 -5.70
N LYS A 138 -10.82 -4.00 -6.39
CA LYS A 138 -12.28 -4.06 -6.26
C LYS A 138 -12.74 -4.24 -4.82
N THR A 139 -12.10 -5.13 -4.06
CA THR A 139 -12.49 -5.44 -2.67
C THR A 139 -11.44 -4.99 -1.65
N VAL A 140 -10.18 -4.88 -2.11
CA VAL A 140 -9.00 -4.59 -1.29
C VAL A 140 -8.56 -3.12 -1.37
N GLY A 141 -8.94 -2.43 -2.45
CA GLY A 141 -8.39 -1.14 -2.82
C GLY A 141 -8.98 0.04 -2.07
N VAL A 142 -8.18 1.09 -1.95
CA VAL A 142 -8.67 2.38 -1.41
C VAL A 142 -9.55 3.12 -2.41
N ALA A 143 -9.25 3.04 -3.71
CA ALA A 143 -10.00 3.69 -4.79
C ALA A 143 -10.49 2.64 -5.79
N PRO A 144 -11.50 1.83 -5.42
CA PRO A 144 -11.93 0.67 -6.20
C PRO A 144 -12.53 1.01 -7.56
N GLU A 145 -12.79 2.27 -7.92
CA GLU A 145 -13.32 2.60 -9.26
C GLU A 145 -12.43 3.55 -10.05
N ALA A 146 -11.22 3.81 -9.55
CA ALA A 146 -10.21 4.53 -10.29
C ALA A 146 -9.69 3.70 -11.48
N ASP A 147 -9.36 4.39 -12.57
CA ASP A 147 -8.74 3.77 -13.74
C ASP A 147 -7.27 3.46 -13.46
N LEU A 148 -6.82 2.25 -13.81
CA LEU A 148 -5.44 1.82 -13.63
C LEU A 148 -4.63 1.99 -14.91
N TYR A 149 -3.52 2.73 -14.82
CA TYR A 149 -2.51 2.83 -15.86
C TYR A 149 -1.20 2.25 -15.34
N TYR A 150 -0.71 1.20 -15.97
CA TYR A 150 0.40 0.43 -15.42
C TYR A 150 1.57 0.38 -16.40
N ILE A 151 2.78 0.62 -15.90
CA ILE A 151 4.01 0.37 -16.65
C ILE A 151 4.93 -0.51 -15.81
N ALA A 152 5.18 -1.73 -16.27
CA ALA A 152 6.09 -2.67 -15.64
C ALA A 152 7.54 -2.37 -16.01
N THR A 153 8.45 -2.46 -15.03
CA THR A 153 9.89 -2.35 -15.26
C THR A 153 10.71 -3.19 -14.28
N ALA A 154 11.81 -3.77 -14.76
CA ALA A 154 12.79 -4.47 -13.94
C ALA A 154 13.89 -3.54 -13.39
N ARG A 155 13.83 -2.24 -13.72
CA ARG A 155 14.83 -1.20 -13.42
C ARG A 155 16.25 -1.66 -13.73
N GLY A 156 16.48 -2.09 -14.97
CA GLY A 156 17.76 -2.58 -15.48
C GLY A 156 18.00 -4.08 -15.27
N GLY A 157 16.99 -4.84 -14.87
CA GLY A 157 17.08 -6.29 -14.64
C GLY A 157 17.61 -6.69 -13.25
N ASP A 158 18.39 -5.82 -12.61
CA ASP A 158 18.88 -6.01 -11.24
C ASP A 158 18.20 -5.09 -10.21
N GLY A 159 17.25 -4.27 -10.66
CA GLY A 159 16.49 -3.38 -9.79
C GLY A 159 17.28 -2.16 -9.29
N LYS A 160 18.25 -1.63 -10.05
CA LYS A 160 19.07 -0.49 -9.59
C LYS A 160 19.10 0.70 -10.54
N ASP A 161 18.63 0.57 -11.78
CA ASP A 161 18.66 1.65 -12.76
C ASP A 161 17.36 2.47 -12.76
N PHE A 162 17.40 3.66 -12.16
CA PHE A 162 16.24 4.55 -12.08
C PHE A 162 15.97 5.34 -13.36
N THR A 163 16.82 5.25 -14.39
CA THR A 163 16.52 5.85 -15.69
C THR A 163 15.26 5.23 -16.32
N TYR A 164 14.97 3.96 -16.01
CA TYR A 164 13.73 3.30 -16.39
C TYR A 164 12.51 3.97 -15.76
N LEU A 165 12.54 4.29 -14.46
CA LEU A 165 11.46 5.03 -13.81
C LEU A 165 11.26 6.40 -14.45
N ALA A 166 12.35 7.11 -14.78
CA ALA A 166 12.27 8.40 -15.47
C ALA A 166 11.55 8.28 -16.82
N ARG A 167 11.87 7.25 -17.61
CA ARG A 167 11.19 6.94 -18.88
C ARG A 167 9.71 6.62 -18.68
N CYS A 168 9.38 5.78 -17.70
CA CYS A 168 7.99 5.43 -17.38
C CYS A 168 7.17 6.66 -16.97
N ILE A 169 7.70 7.55 -16.12
CA ILE A 169 7.01 8.79 -15.72
C ILE A 169 6.72 9.65 -16.95
N ARG A 170 7.71 9.86 -17.82
CA ARG A 170 7.53 10.65 -19.05
C ARG A 170 6.55 9.99 -20.02
N ARG A 171 6.54 8.66 -20.12
CA ARG A 171 5.55 7.91 -20.90
C ARG A 171 4.14 8.16 -20.36
N LEU A 172 3.94 8.10 -19.05
CA LEU A 172 2.66 8.43 -18.42
C LEU A 172 2.23 9.88 -18.66
N LEU A 173 3.16 10.83 -18.72
CA LEU A 173 2.85 12.22 -19.08
C LEU A 173 2.38 12.35 -20.53
N VAL A 174 2.99 11.61 -21.46
CA VAL A 174 2.53 11.54 -22.86
C VAL A 174 1.12 10.97 -22.92
N VAL A 175 0.87 9.82 -22.28
CA VAL A 175 -0.45 9.19 -22.19
C VAL A 175 -1.46 10.18 -21.60
N ASN A 176 -1.13 10.80 -20.47
CA ASN A 176 -2.04 11.69 -19.75
C ASN A 176 -2.47 12.90 -20.59
N ARG A 177 -1.61 13.44 -21.47
CA ARG A 177 -1.99 14.53 -22.37
C ARG A 177 -3.10 14.14 -23.34
N GLN A 178 -3.16 12.89 -23.76
CA GLN A 178 -4.13 12.37 -24.73
C GLN A 178 -5.46 11.94 -24.10
N LEU A 179 -5.50 11.73 -22.78
CA LEU A 179 -6.72 11.34 -22.07
C LEU A 179 -7.76 12.48 -22.01
N PRO A 180 -9.06 12.18 -21.99
CA PRO A 180 -10.09 13.19 -21.72
C PRO A 180 -9.95 13.75 -20.29
N ALA A 181 -10.51 14.93 -20.05
CA ALA A 181 -10.38 15.65 -18.78
C ALA A 181 -10.90 14.81 -17.59
N GLU A 182 -11.96 14.05 -17.81
CA GLU A 182 -12.69 13.22 -16.84
C GLU A 182 -11.99 11.88 -16.56
N ARG A 183 -10.83 11.62 -17.17
CA ARG A 183 -10.05 10.38 -16.97
C ARG A 183 -8.57 10.62 -16.79
N LYS A 184 -8.17 11.89 -16.57
CA LYS A 184 -6.76 12.25 -16.37
C LYS A 184 -6.15 11.43 -15.25
N ILE A 185 -4.91 11.00 -15.47
CA ILE A 185 -4.06 10.47 -14.41
C ILE A 185 -3.77 11.62 -13.46
N ARG A 186 -4.14 11.46 -12.19
CA ARG A 186 -3.92 12.47 -11.14
C ARG A 186 -2.82 12.08 -10.18
N VAL A 187 -2.46 10.79 -10.12
CA VAL A 187 -1.41 10.29 -9.25
C VAL A 187 -0.58 9.23 -9.93
N ILE A 188 0.73 9.27 -9.69
CA ILE A 188 1.69 8.24 -10.04
C ILE A 188 2.20 7.63 -8.73
N ALA A 189 2.00 6.34 -8.53
CA ALA A 189 2.54 5.57 -7.43
C ALA A 189 3.75 4.76 -7.91
N MET A 190 4.89 4.93 -7.24
CA MET A 190 6.09 4.13 -7.45
C MET A 190 6.51 3.62 -6.08
N ALA A 191 6.35 2.33 -5.82
CA ALA A 191 6.51 1.79 -4.48
C ALA A 191 7.99 1.53 -4.14
N ILE A 192 8.83 2.54 -4.42
CA ILE A 192 10.28 2.59 -4.28
C ILE A 192 10.77 4.04 -4.21
N GLY A 193 12.02 4.27 -3.80
CA GLY A 193 12.68 5.57 -3.86
C GLY A 193 14.14 5.47 -4.29
N TRP A 194 14.71 6.63 -4.57
CA TRP A 194 16.08 6.85 -4.98
C TRP A 194 16.78 7.83 -4.03
N GLU A 195 18.10 7.82 -4.08
CA GLU A 195 19.00 8.69 -3.31
C GLU A 195 20.14 9.19 -4.21
N PRO A 196 20.91 10.23 -3.81
CA PRO A 196 21.90 10.86 -4.70
C PRO A 196 22.91 9.92 -5.37
N ARG A 197 23.20 8.76 -4.75
CA ARG A 197 24.11 7.73 -5.29
C ARG A 197 23.43 6.71 -6.22
N SER A 198 22.11 6.74 -6.37
CA SER A 198 21.38 5.83 -7.26
C SER A 198 21.72 6.13 -8.73
N GLN A 199 21.94 5.09 -9.52
CA GLN A 199 22.01 5.23 -10.98
C GLN A 199 20.69 5.81 -11.50
N GLY A 200 20.77 6.82 -12.36
CA GLY A 200 19.58 7.51 -12.88
C GLY A 200 18.96 8.54 -11.94
N TYR A 201 19.64 8.91 -10.83
CA TYR A 201 19.12 9.86 -9.83
C TYR A 201 18.63 11.17 -10.43
N ARG A 202 19.42 11.80 -11.32
CA ARG A 202 19.08 13.11 -11.89
C ARG A 202 17.87 13.00 -12.81
N GLU A 203 17.82 11.94 -13.60
CA GLU A 203 16.78 11.64 -14.58
C GLU A 203 15.44 11.40 -13.90
N VAL A 204 15.39 10.52 -12.89
CA VAL A 204 14.15 10.22 -12.18
C VAL A 204 13.67 11.41 -11.35
N THR A 205 14.60 12.18 -10.77
CA THR A 205 14.24 13.40 -10.03
C THR A 205 13.63 14.45 -10.96
N ALA A 206 14.23 14.67 -12.14
CA ALA A 206 13.69 15.58 -13.14
C ALA A 206 12.31 15.14 -13.63
N ALA A 207 12.14 13.86 -13.99
CA ALA A 207 10.86 13.34 -14.45
C ALA A 207 9.76 13.43 -13.37
N ALA A 208 10.10 13.15 -12.11
CA ALA A 208 9.15 13.32 -11.00
C ALA A 208 8.73 14.79 -10.80
N GLN A 209 9.65 15.74 -11.01
CA GLN A 209 9.36 17.17 -10.95
C GLN A 209 8.50 17.62 -12.15
N GLU A 210 8.76 17.12 -13.36
CA GLU A 210 7.91 17.34 -14.55
C GLU A 210 6.47 16.87 -14.28
N ALA A 211 6.28 15.70 -13.66
CA ALA A 211 4.94 15.19 -13.33
C ALA A 211 4.23 16.01 -12.26
N LYS A 212 4.98 16.51 -11.27
CA LYS A 212 4.46 17.43 -10.25
C LYS A 212 4.05 18.77 -10.85
N GLU A 213 4.82 19.31 -11.80
CA GLU A 213 4.49 20.53 -12.55
C GLU A 213 3.25 20.35 -13.42
N ALA A 214 3.03 19.14 -13.95
CA ALA A 214 1.78 18.75 -14.60
C ALA A 214 0.58 18.58 -13.63
N GLY A 215 0.75 18.91 -12.35
CA GLY A 215 -0.31 18.89 -11.33
C GLY A 215 -0.60 17.52 -10.73
N MET A 216 0.23 16.51 -11.02
CA MET A 216 0.05 15.15 -10.51
C MET A 216 0.69 14.99 -9.13
N LEU A 217 0.09 14.15 -8.27
CA LEU A 217 0.77 13.66 -7.08
C LEU A 217 1.73 12.53 -7.48
N VAL A 218 2.99 12.60 -7.07
CA VAL A 218 3.98 11.52 -7.28
C VAL A 218 4.32 10.91 -5.93
N VAL A 219 3.74 9.76 -5.61
CA VAL A 219 3.92 9.06 -4.32
C VAL A 219 5.02 8.01 -4.48
N CYS A 220 6.10 8.15 -3.71
CA CYS A 220 7.27 7.28 -3.76
C CYS A 220 8.01 7.27 -2.42
N SER A 221 9.05 6.43 -2.22
CA SER A 221 9.83 6.48 -0.97
C SER A 221 10.73 7.74 -0.87
N SER A 222 10.93 8.45 -2.00
CA SER A 222 11.62 9.76 -2.04
C SER A 222 10.63 10.94 -1.93
N PHE A 223 9.45 10.74 -1.34
CA PHE A 223 8.37 11.73 -1.28
C PHE A 223 8.77 13.07 -0.66
N ALA A 224 9.66 13.03 0.35
CA ALA A 224 10.19 14.22 0.97
C ALA A 224 11.08 15.02 0.01
N GLN A 225 11.85 14.36 -0.84
CA GLN A 225 12.67 15.01 -1.87
C GLN A 225 11.79 15.62 -2.97
N VAL A 226 10.73 14.93 -3.40
CA VAL A 226 9.87 15.40 -4.51
C VAL A 226 8.91 16.51 -4.05
N HIS A 227 8.26 16.35 -2.90
CA HIS A 227 7.18 17.23 -2.44
C HIS A 227 7.45 17.93 -1.10
N GLY A 228 8.44 17.50 -0.32
CA GLY A 228 8.59 17.91 1.08
C GLY A 228 7.63 17.18 2.04
N PHE A 229 6.88 16.20 1.54
CA PHE A 229 5.90 15.43 2.32
C PHE A 229 6.56 14.20 2.96
N ARG A 230 6.09 13.80 4.14
CA ARG A 230 6.62 12.65 4.87
C ARG A 230 5.48 11.75 5.30
N PHE A 231 5.64 10.44 5.20
CA PHE A 231 4.65 9.47 5.68
C PHE A 231 5.32 8.28 6.33
N HIS A 232 4.55 7.50 7.08
CA HIS A 232 5.00 6.23 7.60
C HIS A 232 3.86 5.21 7.67
N GLY A 233 4.23 3.94 7.73
CA GLY A 233 3.27 2.84 7.76
C GLY A 233 2.94 2.40 9.18
N LEU A 234 1.67 2.09 9.42
CA LEU A 234 1.13 1.58 10.69
C LEU A 234 1.02 0.06 10.70
N GLY A 235 1.20 -0.48 11.90
CA GLY A 235 0.94 -1.85 12.28
C GLY A 235 -0.52 -2.06 12.68
N ARG A 236 -1.00 -3.30 12.60
CA ARG A 236 -2.28 -3.73 13.19
C ARG A 236 -2.19 -5.23 13.51
N SER A 237 -2.74 -5.64 14.65
CA SER A 237 -2.94 -7.07 14.93
C SER A 237 -3.87 -7.70 13.87
N PRO A 238 -3.59 -8.92 13.35
CA PRO A 238 -4.35 -9.52 12.24
C PRO A 238 -5.87 -9.57 12.45
N LEU A 239 -6.30 -9.81 13.69
CA LEU A 239 -7.71 -9.95 14.08
C LEU A 239 -8.35 -8.67 14.63
N ALA A 240 -7.60 -7.57 14.77
CA ALA A 240 -8.15 -6.31 15.26
C ALA A 240 -8.98 -5.59 14.18
N ASP A 241 -9.95 -4.76 14.55
CA ASP A 241 -10.79 -4.07 13.55
C ASP A 241 -9.99 -3.05 12.72
N PRO A 242 -9.89 -3.20 11.38
CA PRO A 242 -9.17 -2.26 10.53
C PRO A 242 -9.84 -0.87 10.44
N ASP A 243 -11.13 -0.72 10.78
CA ASP A 243 -11.81 0.58 10.71
C ASP A 243 -11.65 1.42 11.98
N VAL A 244 -11.07 0.86 13.05
CA VAL A 244 -10.88 1.54 14.34
C VAL A 244 -9.45 2.06 14.45
N ALA A 245 -9.29 3.39 14.56
CA ALA A 245 -7.95 4.01 14.69
C ALA A 245 -7.16 3.46 15.89
N ALA A 246 -7.82 3.17 17.02
CA ALA A 246 -7.20 2.61 18.21
C ALA A 246 -6.68 1.17 18.04
N SER A 247 -7.04 0.46 16.96
CA SER A 247 -6.52 -0.86 16.63
C SER A 247 -5.13 -0.81 15.97
N TYR A 248 -4.69 0.38 15.56
CA TYR A 248 -3.40 0.58 14.94
C TYR A 248 -2.31 0.83 15.98
N GLU A 249 -1.10 0.43 15.60
CA GLU A 249 0.11 0.59 16.35
C GLU A 249 1.25 1.03 15.42
N PRO A 250 2.44 1.37 15.94
CA PRO A 250 3.61 1.49 15.08
C PRO A 250 3.82 0.22 14.25
N GLY A 251 4.21 0.37 12.98
CA GLY A 251 4.53 -0.75 12.10
C GLY A 251 5.59 -1.68 12.70
N THR A 252 5.44 -2.97 12.42
CA THR A 252 6.16 -4.08 13.07
C THR A 252 7.68 -3.88 13.14
N TRP A 253 8.31 -3.36 12.09
CA TRP A 253 9.77 -3.15 12.03
C TRP A 253 10.27 -1.84 12.68
N TRP A 254 9.39 -0.93 13.09
CA TRP A 254 9.76 0.30 13.81
C TRP A 254 9.10 0.47 15.18
N ALA A 255 8.21 -0.43 15.57
CA ALA A 255 7.52 -0.41 16.86
C ALA A 255 8.48 -0.37 18.05
N GLU A 256 9.52 -1.20 18.06
CA GLU A 256 10.51 -1.21 19.14
C GLU A 256 11.25 0.11 19.29
N GLN A 257 11.59 0.78 18.17
CA GLN A 257 12.27 2.08 18.24
C GLN A 257 11.33 3.20 18.67
N PHE A 258 10.06 3.11 18.29
CA PHE A 258 9.04 4.03 18.78
C PHE A 258 8.80 3.85 20.27
N LYS A 259 8.55 2.61 20.73
CA LYS A 259 8.31 2.29 22.14
C LYS A 259 9.47 2.72 23.02
N ALA A 260 10.71 2.60 22.55
CA ALA A 260 11.91 3.05 23.27
C ALA A 260 12.15 4.58 23.19
N GLY A 261 11.26 5.37 22.59
CA GLY A 261 11.42 6.82 22.41
C GLY A 261 12.49 7.24 21.38
N ARG A 262 13.15 6.29 20.71
CA ARG A 262 14.30 6.52 19.82
C ARG A 262 13.92 6.98 18.41
N GLN A 263 12.72 6.63 17.94
CA GLN A 263 12.22 7.01 16.61
C GLN A 263 10.80 7.53 16.70
N ARG A 264 10.56 8.76 16.21
CA ARG A 264 9.20 9.32 16.08
C ARG A 264 9.01 9.91 14.68
N PRO A 265 8.00 9.49 13.90
CA PRO A 265 7.69 10.11 12.62
C PRO A 265 7.24 11.56 12.83
N ARG A 266 8.14 12.53 12.67
CA ARG A 266 7.80 13.95 12.81
C ARG A 266 7.20 14.49 11.53
N ASN A 267 6.10 15.22 11.67
CA ASN A 267 5.39 15.85 10.55
C ASN A 267 5.08 14.86 9.41
N ALA A 268 4.73 13.63 9.79
CA ALA A 268 4.49 12.53 8.88
C ALA A 268 3.06 12.03 8.99
N LEU A 269 2.40 11.81 7.85
CA LEU A 269 1.09 11.16 7.83
C LEU A 269 1.25 9.65 8.03
N LEU A 270 0.54 9.09 8.99
CA LEU A 270 0.57 7.66 9.26
C LEU A 270 -0.59 6.97 8.55
N VAL A 271 -0.31 5.89 7.82
CA VAL A 271 -1.29 5.15 7.01
C VAL A 271 -1.15 3.64 7.21
N PRO A 272 -2.21 2.83 6.96
CA PRO A 272 -2.14 1.38 7.09
C PRO A 272 -1.02 0.75 6.24
N MET A 273 -0.34 -0.27 6.77
CA MET A 273 0.76 -0.97 6.09
C MET A 273 0.76 -2.47 6.38
N ASP A 274 0.79 -2.87 7.65
CA ASP A 274 0.83 -4.29 8.05
C ASP A 274 -0.55 -4.94 8.04
N SER A 275 -0.56 -6.28 8.10
CA SER A 275 -1.77 -7.12 8.16
C SER A 275 -2.76 -6.79 7.03
N ARG A 276 -2.29 -6.97 5.80
CA ARG A 276 -3.02 -6.67 4.56
C ARG A 276 -3.15 -7.90 3.68
N THR A 277 -4.34 -8.09 3.11
CA THR A 277 -4.60 -9.10 2.08
C THR A 277 -4.49 -8.45 0.71
N ALA A 278 -3.73 -9.04 -0.20
CA ALA A 278 -3.47 -8.56 -1.54
C ALA A 278 -3.92 -9.57 -2.60
N ALA A 279 -4.04 -9.08 -3.84
CA ALA A 279 -4.17 -9.94 -5.02
C ALA A 279 -2.98 -10.91 -5.13
N SER A 280 -3.26 -12.18 -5.43
CA SER A 280 -2.21 -13.18 -5.64
C SER A 280 -1.42 -12.89 -6.93
N PRO A 281 -0.09 -13.07 -6.92
CA PRO A 281 0.70 -13.02 -8.16
C PRO A 281 0.60 -14.30 -9.00
N HIS A 282 -0.05 -15.36 -8.49
CA HIS A 282 -0.07 -16.69 -9.11
C HIS A 282 -1.44 -17.13 -9.61
N SER A 283 -2.50 -16.38 -9.29
CA SER A 283 -3.88 -16.72 -9.63
C SER A 283 -4.69 -15.47 -9.86
N SER A 284 -5.60 -15.51 -10.84
CA SER A 284 -6.46 -14.39 -11.19
C SER A 284 -7.60 -14.16 -10.18
N SER A 285 -7.82 -15.07 -9.24
CA SER A 285 -8.91 -15.00 -8.27
C SER A 285 -8.48 -15.13 -6.82
N GLU A 286 -7.28 -15.65 -6.54
CA GLU A 286 -6.86 -15.93 -5.17
C GLU A 286 -6.18 -14.76 -4.48
N TYR A 287 -6.07 -14.84 -3.16
CA TYR A 287 -5.48 -13.81 -2.32
C TYR A 287 -4.31 -14.31 -1.48
N VAL A 288 -3.47 -13.36 -1.07
CA VAL A 288 -2.36 -13.58 -0.14
C VAL A 288 -2.50 -12.63 1.04
N PHE A 289 -2.54 -13.18 2.25
CA PHE A 289 -2.43 -12.40 3.48
C PHE A 289 -0.96 -12.21 3.85
N TYR A 290 -0.62 -10.97 4.13
CA TYR A 290 0.71 -10.57 4.56
C TYR A 290 0.66 -9.91 5.93
N ARG A 291 1.32 -10.54 6.90
CA ARG A 291 1.43 -9.98 8.24
C ARG A 291 2.29 -8.71 8.26
N HIS A 292 3.46 -8.77 7.65
CA HIS A 292 4.46 -7.71 7.70
C HIS A 292 4.49 -6.97 6.36
N GLY A 293 4.16 -5.68 6.39
CA GLY A 293 4.20 -4.81 5.21
C GLY A 293 5.55 -4.11 5.06
N GLY A 294 5.96 -3.92 3.81
CA GLY A 294 7.03 -2.99 3.47
C GLY A 294 6.55 -1.55 3.52
N TRP A 295 7.45 -0.60 3.75
CA TRP A 295 7.10 0.84 3.65
C TRP A 295 6.49 1.19 2.28
N SER A 296 6.84 0.41 1.25
CA SER A 296 6.29 0.48 -0.09
C SER A 296 4.77 0.28 -0.14
N TRP A 297 4.14 -0.38 0.84
CA TRP A 297 2.70 -0.68 0.82
C TRP A 297 1.84 0.49 1.32
N SER A 298 2.45 1.46 1.99
CA SER A 298 1.80 2.73 2.34
C SER A 298 1.58 3.63 1.12
N ILE A 299 2.40 3.48 0.08
CA ILE A 299 2.35 4.30 -1.14
C ILE A 299 1.04 4.12 -1.93
N PRO A 300 0.59 2.90 -2.26
CA PRO A 300 -0.69 2.71 -2.94
C PRO A 300 -1.89 3.17 -2.11
N TYR A 301 -1.82 3.08 -0.77
CA TYR A 301 -2.87 3.61 0.09
C TYR A 301 -3.03 5.13 -0.06
N ILE A 302 -1.92 5.86 -0.02
CA ILE A 302 -1.91 7.32 -0.24
C ILE A 302 -2.39 7.67 -1.65
N ALA A 303 -1.97 6.90 -2.67
CA ALA A 303 -2.39 7.13 -4.04
C ALA A 303 -3.91 6.98 -4.22
N GLY A 304 -4.49 5.91 -3.65
CA GLY A 304 -5.93 5.71 -3.67
C GLY A 304 -6.68 6.80 -2.89
N LEU A 305 -6.18 7.22 -1.71
CA LEU A 305 -6.77 8.33 -0.96
C LEU A 305 -6.79 9.64 -1.76
N TYR A 306 -5.70 9.93 -2.48
CA TYR A 306 -5.66 11.10 -3.34
C TYR A 306 -6.65 10.99 -4.50
N ALA A 307 -6.86 9.79 -5.05
CA ALA A 307 -7.89 9.57 -6.07
C ALA A 307 -9.31 9.82 -5.52
N LEU A 308 -9.62 9.38 -4.29
CA LEU A 308 -10.89 9.70 -3.63
C LEU A 308 -11.07 11.21 -3.44
N ALA A 309 -10.00 11.92 -3.04
CA ALA A 309 -10.02 13.38 -2.90
C ALA A 309 -10.20 14.09 -4.25
N ALA A 310 -9.55 13.61 -5.31
CA ALA A 310 -9.65 14.17 -6.66
C ALA A 310 -11.02 13.93 -7.31
N GLN A 311 -11.69 12.81 -7.02
CA GLN A 311 -13.09 12.62 -7.39
C GLN A 311 -13.98 13.65 -6.67
N THR A 312 -13.69 13.91 -5.40
CA THR A 312 -14.49 14.80 -4.55
C THR A 312 -14.34 16.28 -4.95
N ASP A 313 -13.13 16.70 -5.30
CA ASP A 313 -12.79 18.04 -5.76
C ASP A 313 -11.76 17.91 -6.89
N PRO A 314 -12.20 17.97 -8.16
CA PRO A 314 -11.29 17.85 -9.31
C PRO A 314 -10.16 18.89 -9.34
N ALA A 315 -10.30 20.00 -8.62
CA ALA A 315 -9.28 21.04 -8.50
C ALA A 315 -8.31 20.81 -7.32
N ILE A 316 -8.44 19.71 -6.56
CA ILE A 316 -7.55 19.42 -5.43
C ILE A 316 -6.09 19.29 -5.90
N THR A 317 -5.22 20.11 -5.32
CA THR A 317 -3.77 20.03 -5.58
C THR A 317 -3.09 19.08 -4.59
N PRO A 318 -1.95 18.46 -4.95
CA PRO A 318 -1.14 17.66 -4.03
C PRO A 318 -0.86 18.34 -2.68
N LYS A 319 -0.47 19.63 -2.71
CA LYS A 319 -0.18 20.43 -1.51
C LYS A 319 -1.41 20.62 -0.62
N ARG A 320 -2.58 20.89 -1.22
CA ARG A 320 -3.81 21.07 -0.45
C ARG A 320 -4.28 19.75 0.14
N PHE A 321 -4.27 18.66 -0.63
CA PHE A 321 -4.56 17.32 -0.12
C PHE A 321 -3.68 16.97 1.07
N TRP A 322 -2.36 17.13 0.93
CA TRP A 322 -1.41 16.75 1.98
C TRP A 322 -1.61 17.54 3.27
N LYS A 323 -1.81 18.86 3.14
CA LYS A 323 -2.13 19.73 4.28
C LYS A 323 -3.40 19.26 4.98
N LEU A 324 -4.47 19.01 4.23
CA LEU A 324 -5.73 18.56 4.80
C LEU A 324 -5.56 17.22 5.53
N ALA A 325 -4.91 16.24 4.90
CA ALA A 325 -4.68 14.93 5.49
C ALA A 325 -3.93 14.99 6.83
N LEU A 326 -2.92 15.85 6.94
CA LEU A 326 -2.22 16.08 8.21
C LEU A 326 -3.12 16.76 9.25
N THR A 327 -3.91 17.76 8.86
CA THR A 327 -4.74 18.53 9.80
C THR A 327 -5.99 17.80 10.27
N THR A 328 -6.52 16.88 9.47
CA THR A 328 -7.73 16.10 9.81
C THR A 328 -7.38 14.74 10.42
N GLY A 329 -6.09 14.38 10.49
CA GLY A 329 -5.67 13.09 11.02
C GLY A 329 -5.84 12.98 12.53
N ASP A 330 -6.14 11.78 12.99
CA ASP A 330 -6.35 11.47 14.40
C ASP A 330 -5.01 11.24 15.11
N THR A 331 -4.97 11.46 16.42
CA THR A 331 -3.83 11.05 17.26
C THR A 331 -4.34 10.13 18.35
N ILE A 332 -3.77 8.93 18.42
CA ILE A 332 -4.08 7.95 19.47
C ILE A 332 -2.95 7.87 20.50
N ARG A 333 -3.20 7.14 21.58
CA ARG A 333 -2.21 6.83 22.61
C ARG A 333 -1.87 5.34 22.56
N VAL A 334 -0.59 5.02 22.52
CA VAL A 334 -0.09 3.64 22.52
C VAL A 334 0.97 3.46 23.61
N PRO A 335 1.14 2.26 24.17
CA PRO A 335 2.16 1.99 25.18
C PRO A 335 3.58 2.25 24.67
N GLY A 336 4.44 2.77 25.56
CA GLY A 336 5.87 2.99 25.33
C GLY A 336 6.64 3.14 26.65
N SER A 337 7.96 3.32 26.56
CA SER A 337 8.87 3.38 27.72
C SER A 337 8.65 4.61 28.60
N GLU A 338 8.12 5.68 28.02
CA GLU A 338 7.72 6.92 28.72
C GLU A 338 6.22 6.90 29.10
N GLY A 339 5.61 5.71 29.20
CA GLY A 339 4.17 5.55 29.36
C GLY A 339 3.41 5.65 28.03
N ASN A 340 2.19 6.20 28.06
CA ASN A 340 1.34 6.30 26.86
C ASN A 340 1.80 7.41 25.90
N MET A 341 2.45 7.00 24.81
CA MET A 341 3.01 7.86 23.78
C MET A 341 1.96 8.25 22.73
N ALA A 342 2.02 9.48 22.23
CA ALA A 342 1.17 9.93 21.13
C ALA A 342 1.64 9.35 19.79
N LEU A 343 0.72 8.72 19.06
CA LEU A 343 0.92 8.20 17.71
C LEU A 343 -0.03 8.92 16.75
N GLY A 344 0.52 9.75 15.87
CA GLY A 344 -0.25 10.51 14.90
C GLY A 344 0.57 11.58 14.16
N PRO A 345 -0.03 12.26 13.18
CA PRO A 345 -1.41 12.09 12.73
C PRO A 345 -1.61 10.79 11.91
N ILE A 346 -2.55 9.95 12.34
CA ILE A 346 -3.10 8.83 11.56
C ILE A 346 -4.13 9.40 10.61
N VAL A 347 -4.06 9.03 9.33
CA VAL A 347 -5.03 9.55 8.36
C VAL A 347 -6.46 9.25 8.78
N ASN A 348 -7.35 10.23 8.65
CA ASN A 348 -8.78 10.06 8.83
C ASN A 348 -9.46 10.28 7.47
N PRO A 349 -9.70 9.21 6.68
CA PRO A 349 -10.25 9.32 5.33
C PRO A 349 -11.57 10.09 5.29
N ARG A 350 -12.46 9.86 6.26
CA ARG A 350 -13.75 10.55 6.32
C ARG A 350 -13.60 12.04 6.58
N ALA A 351 -12.89 12.43 7.64
CA ALA A 351 -12.67 13.83 7.97
C ALA A 351 -11.91 14.57 6.85
N LEU A 352 -10.94 13.89 6.20
CA LEU A 352 -10.23 14.40 5.03
C LEU A 352 -11.20 14.74 3.90
N ILE A 353 -12.04 13.80 3.49
CA ILE A 353 -12.97 14.00 2.37
C ILE A 353 -14.04 15.04 2.71
N GLU A 354 -14.55 15.08 3.94
CA GLU A 354 -15.45 16.14 4.40
C GLU A 354 -14.79 17.53 4.31
N ALA A 355 -13.52 17.64 4.72
CA ALA A 355 -12.75 18.88 4.61
C ALA A 355 -12.49 19.30 3.14
N VAL A 356 -12.28 18.33 2.24
CA VAL A 356 -12.17 18.57 0.79
C VAL A 356 -13.50 19.13 0.26
N ARG A 357 -14.64 18.49 0.56
CA ARG A 357 -16.00 18.92 0.12
C ARG A 357 -16.36 20.33 0.58
N SER A 358 -16.13 20.63 1.87
CA SER A 358 -16.56 21.90 2.47
C SER A 358 -15.95 23.13 1.79
N ARG A 359 -14.77 22.97 1.20
CA ARG A 359 -14.05 24.05 0.52
C ARG A 359 -14.23 24.05 -1.00
N ALA A 360 -14.54 22.91 -1.61
CA ALA A 360 -14.97 22.88 -3.01
C ALA A 360 -16.23 23.74 -3.22
N LYS A 361 -17.17 23.71 -2.26
CA LYS A 361 -18.38 24.56 -2.26
C LYS A 361 -18.13 26.06 -2.07
N ARG A 362 -16.89 26.48 -1.75
CA ARG A 362 -16.53 27.89 -1.48
C ARG A 362 -15.69 28.53 -2.59
N SER A 363 -15.39 27.79 -3.66
CA SER A 363 -14.74 28.34 -4.85
C SER A 363 -15.82 28.86 -5.81
N PRO A 364 -15.77 30.15 -6.22
CA PRO A 364 -16.72 30.73 -7.18
C PRO A 364 -16.73 30.03 -8.52
#